data_AF-A0A7C9BSP0-F1
#
_entry.id   AF-A0A7C9BSP0-F1
#
_cell.length_a   1.000
_cell.length_b   1.000
_cell.length_c   1.000
_cell.angle_alpha   90.00
_cell.angle_beta   90.00
_cell.angle_gamma   90.00
#
_symmetry.space_group_name_H-M   'P 1'
#
loop_
_entity.id
_entity.type
_entity.pdbx_description
1 polymer ?
#
loop_
_entity_poly.entity_id
_entity_poly.type
_entity_poly.pdbx_seq_one_letter_code
_entity_poly.pdbx_strand_id
1 'polypeptide(L)'
;MGLIKNLYQGYRWGPDFKQAQLLSFVIGEQVLQLNLPTTIYSGLDQPRQPIYAINDPDWFASHVTQHLQHFYVHLITKIWYYGNTIPLPIPSIDNSVGKLSFKAAIKQLPANETFDAYDLTHLGQLEAHIRDSHFWAEPDEKNEDLQGYNAELQRKCIKRYPRNKCQFESLEAHIEDTINVHGYPSVNPEVKEIAGRRFAFYVEGQGRSQIDRVYCLPIHKEYYLWLRFRHDLETASGKVRQAALVAEERILSEMSIGELLPEQRDVLEG
;
A
#
# COMPACT_ATOMS: atom_id res chain seq x y z
N MET A 1 16.90 37.38 7.20
CA MET A 1 17.18 36.35 8.24
C MET A 1 16.27 35.11 8.16
N GLY A 2 15.54 34.85 7.06
CA GLY A 2 14.66 33.67 6.94
C GLY A 2 15.31 32.42 6.30
N LEU A 3 16.30 32.61 5.42
CA LEU A 3 16.98 31.50 4.73
C LEU A 3 17.92 30.70 5.65
N ILE A 4 18.63 31.38 6.56
CA ILE A 4 19.63 30.75 7.44
C ILE A 4 18.95 29.97 8.59
N LYS A 5 17.81 30.45 9.10
CA LYS A 5 17.02 29.71 10.11
C LYS A 5 16.42 28.42 9.55
N ASN A 6 16.09 28.41 8.27
CA ASN A 6 15.61 27.23 7.55
C ASN A 6 16.73 26.22 7.21
N LEU A 7 18.00 26.65 7.22
CA LEU A 7 19.18 25.79 7.05
C LEU A 7 19.61 25.10 8.37
N TYR A 8 19.33 25.71 9.53
CA TYR A 8 19.76 25.21 10.85
C TYR A 8 18.78 24.25 11.54
N GLN A 9 17.60 23.98 10.96
CA GLN A 9 16.60 23.05 11.53
C GLN A 9 16.68 21.62 10.97
N GLY A 10 17.74 21.28 10.24
CA GLY A 10 18.23 19.91 10.08
C GLY A 10 17.38 18.91 9.28
N TYR A 11 16.10 19.16 8.95
CA TYR A 11 15.31 18.25 8.10
C TYR A 11 14.20 19.00 7.34
N ARG A 12 14.17 18.84 6.00
CA ARG A 12 13.15 19.37 5.09
C ARG A 12 12.58 18.16 4.32
N TRP A 13 11.26 17.97 4.35
CA TRP A 13 10.45 17.20 3.37
C TRP A 13 9.94 15.77 3.66
N GLY A 14 9.95 15.30 4.91
CA GLY A 14 8.94 14.30 5.31
C GLY A 14 7.51 14.89 5.27
N PRO A 15 6.46 14.09 5.52
CA PRO A 15 5.09 14.58 5.65
C PRO A 15 4.99 15.67 6.72
N ASP A 16 4.53 16.87 6.34
CA ASP A 16 4.31 18.01 7.26
C ASP A 16 2.87 18.03 7.78
N PHE A 17 2.66 17.45 8.96
CA PHE A 17 1.35 17.39 9.60
C PHE A 17 0.84 18.76 10.11
N LYS A 18 1.66 19.82 10.11
CA LYS A 18 1.15 21.18 10.41
C LYS A 18 0.29 21.74 9.28
N GLN A 19 0.47 21.20 8.07
CA GLN A 19 -0.29 21.52 6.88
C GLN A 19 -1.11 20.31 6.42
N ALA A 20 -1.67 19.55 7.37
CA ALA A 20 -2.54 18.43 7.07
C ALA A 20 -3.93 18.90 6.61
N GLN A 21 -4.51 18.14 5.70
CA GLN A 21 -5.87 18.34 5.20
C GLN A 21 -6.72 17.16 5.63
N LEU A 22 -7.87 17.46 6.22
CA LEU A 22 -8.89 16.45 6.51
C LEU A 22 -9.65 16.14 5.22
N LEU A 23 -9.57 14.89 4.78
CA LEU A 23 -10.31 14.37 3.64
C LEU A 23 -11.39 13.42 4.15
N SER A 24 -12.62 13.59 3.68
CA SER A 24 -13.75 12.76 4.10
C SER A 24 -14.32 12.00 2.91
N PHE A 25 -14.43 10.68 3.02
CA PHE A 25 -14.98 9.80 1.99
C PHE A 25 -16.20 9.10 2.57
N VAL A 26 -17.36 9.27 1.92
CA VAL A 26 -18.58 8.56 2.29
C VAL A 26 -18.53 7.18 1.64
N ILE A 27 -18.80 6.14 2.41
CA ILE A 27 -18.73 4.75 1.96
C ILE A 27 -19.93 4.02 2.55
N GLY A 28 -21.05 4.06 1.82
CA GLY A 28 -22.34 3.59 2.33
C GLY A 28 -22.77 4.39 3.54
N GLU A 29 -23.03 3.69 4.64
CA GLU A 29 -23.45 4.29 5.91
C GLU A 29 -22.28 4.72 6.79
N GLN A 30 -21.05 4.71 6.27
CA GLN A 30 -19.85 5.11 6.99
C GLN A 30 -19.16 6.30 6.34
N VAL A 31 -18.42 7.06 7.16
CA VAL A 31 -17.53 8.13 6.73
C VAL A 31 -16.12 7.77 7.15
N LEU A 32 -15.23 7.61 6.16
CA LEU A 32 -13.79 7.53 6.36
C LEU A 32 -13.22 8.95 6.37
N GLN A 33 -12.51 9.31 7.43
CA GLN A 33 -11.74 10.55 7.46
C GLN A 33 -10.25 10.27 7.54
N LEU A 34 -9.49 10.91 6.65
CA LEU A 34 -8.04 10.82 6.56
C LEU A 34 -7.44 12.21 6.76
N ASN A 35 -6.71 12.42 7.86
CA ASN A 35 -5.92 13.62 8.07
C ASN A 35 -4.54 13.45 7.42
N LEU A 36 -4.38 13.95 6.20
CA LEU A 36 -3.17 13.71 5.41
C LEU A 36 -2.34 14.98 5.26
N PRO A 37 -1.04 14.94 5.56
CA PRO A 37 -0.11 16.01 5.22
C PRO A 37 -0.19 16.40 3.74
N THR A 38 -0.15 17.70 3.47
CA THR A 38 -0.01 18.18 2.11
C THR A 38 1.28 17.68 1.47
N THR A 39 1.27 17.63 0.15
CA THR A 39 2.46 17.32 -0.66
C THR A 39 2.57 18.37 -1.75
N ILE A 40 3.80 18.76 -2.07
CA ILE A 40 4.11 19.64 -3.20
C ILE A 40 3.93 18.93 -4.55
N TYR A 41 3.88 17.59 -4.53
CA TYR A 41 3.60 16.79 -5.71
C TYR A 41 2.10 16.53 -5.79
N SER A 42 1.39 17.38 -6.52
CA SER A 42 0.03 17.11 -6.97
C SER A 42 0.07 16.09 -8.11
N GLY A 43 0.21 14.81 -7.76
CA GLY A 43 0.18 13.70 -8.72
C GLY A 43 -1.24 13.37 -9.20
N LEU A 44 -1.48 13.59 -10.50
CA LEU A 44 -2.46 13.11 -11.50
C LEU A 44 -3.91 12.71 -11.11
N ASP A 45 -4.17 12.08 -9.97
CA ASP A 45 -5.51 11.68 -9.57
C ASP A 45 -5.93 12.48 -8.34
N GLN A 46 -6.65 13.58 -8.59
CA GLN A 46 -7.38 14.27 -7.52
C GLN A 46 -8.32 13.28 -6.83
N PRO A 47 -8.53 13.40 -5.51
CA PRO A 47 -9.47 12.52 -4.82
C PRO A 47 -10.80 12.55 -5.57
N ARG A 48 -11.27 11.38 -6.00
CA ARG A 48 -12.63 11.24 -6.51
C ARG A 48 -13.53 11.51 -5.32
N GLN A 49 -13.96 12.76 -5.19
CA GLN A 49 -15.01 13.15 -4.25
C GLN A 49 -16.19 13.63 -5.07
N PRO A 50 -17.41 13.35 -4.63
CA PRO A 50 -17.80 12.38 -3.61
C PRO A 50 -17.78 10.92 -4.15
N ILE A 51 -17.58 9.95 -3.27
CA ILE A 51 -17.85 8.54 -3.55
C ILE A 51 -19.20 8.22 -2.90
N TYR A 52 -20.20 7.86 -3.71
CA TYR A 52 -21.54 7.46 -3.26
C TYR A 52 -21.76 5.97 -3.52
N ALA A 53 -20.86 5.14 -3.01
CA ALA A 53 -20.57 3.84 -3.58
C ALA A 53 -21.53 2.69 -3.28
N ILE A 54 -22.04 2.58 -2.05
CA ILE A 54 -22.47 1.26 -1.57
C ILE A 54 -23.94 0.93 -1.87
N ASN A 55 -24.76 1.93 -2.20
CA ASN A 55 -26.18 1.69 -2.52
C ASN A 55 -26.40 1.25 -3.98
N ASP A 56 -25.40 1.39 -4.84
CA ASP A 56 -25.42 0.90 -6.21
C ASP A 56 -24.62 -0.41 -6.30
N PRO A 57 -25.28 -1.57 -6.56
CA PRO A 57 -24.61 -2.85 -6.63
C PRO A 57 -23.57 -2.93 -7.76
N ASP A 58 -23.70 -2.11 -8.81
CA ASP A 58 -22.79 -2.08 -9.96
C ASP A 58 -21.69 -1.02 -9.82
N TRP A 59 -21.68 -0.26 -8.72
CA TRP A 59 -20.72 0.83 -8.52
C TRP A 59 -19.27 0.34 -8.53
N PHE A 60 -18.97 -0.75 -7.81
CA PHE A 60 -17.60 -1.25 -7.75
C PHE A 60 -17.13 -1.68 -9.14
N ALA A 61 -17.95 -2.45 -9.86
CA ALA A 61 -17.64 -2.94 -11.19
C ALA A 61 -17.41 -1.81 -12.21
N SER A 62 -18.11 -0.68 -12.09
CA SER A 62 -17.96 0.48 -12.98
C SER A 62 -16.75 1.37 -12.66
N HIS A 63 -16.18 1.28 -11.45
CA HIS A 63 -15.08 2.16 -11.01
C HIS A 63 -13.77 1.41 -10.74
N VAL A 64 -13.79 0.08 -10.74
CA VAL A 64 -12.64 -0.76 -10.42
C VAL A 64 -11.52 -0.54 -11.43
N THR A 65 -10.31 -0.48 -10.91
CA THR A 65 -9.08 -0.53 -11.69
C THR A 65 -8.25 -1.72 -11.22
N GLN A 66 -7.50 -2.30 -12.15
CA GLN A 66 -6.53 -3.34 -11.85
C GLN A 66 -5.12 -2.76 -11.84
N HIS A 67 -4.30 -3.22 -10.90
CA HIS A 67 -2.85 -3.06 -10.94
C HIS A 67 -2.22 -4.28 -10.28
N LEU A 68 -1.51 -5.10 -11.07
CA LEU A 68 -1.02 -6.42 -10.64
C LEU A 68 -2.21 -7.27 -10.13
N GLN A 69 -2.07 -7.88 -8.96
CA GLN A 69 -3.09 -8.71 -8.31
C GLN A 69 -4.27 -7.91 -7.71
N HIS A 70 -4.19 -6.57 -7.69
CA HIS A 70 -5.14 -5.75 -6.95
C HIS A 70 -6.23 -5.17 -7.86
N PHE A 71 -7.47 -5.57 -7.58
CA PHE A 71 -8.69 -4.93 -8.07
C PHE A 71 -9.22 -4.00 -7.00
N TYR A 72 -9.28 -2.70 -7.28
CA TYR A 72 -9.71 -1.71 -6.29
C TYR A 72 -10.28 -0.46 -6.93
N VAL A 73 -11.10 0.26 -6.15
CA VAL A 73 -11.50 1.64 -6.45
C VAL A 73 -10.58 2.58 -5.67
N HIS A 74 -9.86 3.42 -6.39
CA HIS A 74 -8.92 4.38 -5.82
C HIS A 74 -9.65 5.49 -5.04
N LEU A 75 -9.17 5.80 -3.83
CA LEU A 75 -9.63 6.94 -3.04
C LEU A 75 -8.66 8.11 -3.17
N ILE A 76 -7.39 7.86 -2.83
CA ILE A 76 -6.35 8.89 -2.86
C ILE A 76 -4.95 8.29 -2.94
N THR A 77 -4.01 9.08 -3.48
CA THR A 77 -2.57 8.84 -3.37
C THR A 77 -1.84 10.11 -2.93
N LYS A 78 -0.88 9.97 -2.02
CA LYS A 78 0.02 11.05 -1.55
C LYS A 78 1.46 10.55 -1.57
N ILE A 79 2.39 11.42 -1.93
CA ILE A 79 3.82 11.08 -2.02
C ILE A 79 4.62 12.15 -1.29
N TRP A 80 5.56 11.74 -0.44
CA TRP A 80 6.47 12.61 0.29
C TRP A 80 7.91 12.15 0.09
N TYR A 81 8.83 13.09 -0.12
CA TYR A 81 10.23 12.82 -0.40
C TYR A 81 11.11 13.33 0.74
N TYR A 82 11.77 12.40 1.42
CA TYR A 82 12.81 12.72 2.38
C TYR A 82 14.11 13.06 1.64
N GLY A 83 14.72 14.20 1.98
CA GLY A 83 16.05 14.53 1.47
C GLY A 83 16.32 16.03 1.38
N ASN A 84 17.59 16.39 1.23
CA ASN A 84 17.99 17.77 1.00
C ASN A 84 17.65 18.19 -0.43
N THR A 85 17.03 19.37 -0.59
CA THR A 85 16.74 19.96 -1.91
C THR A 85 18.01 20.19 -2.74
N ILE A 86 19.15 20.39 -2.07
CA ILE A 86 20.48 20.49 -2.67
C ILE A 86 21.40 19.64 -1.80
N PRO A 87 22.08 18.60 -2.34
CA PRO A 87 23.08 17.87 -1.58
C PRO A 87 24.22 18.81 -1.22
N LEU A 88 24.50 18.95 0.07
CA LEU A 88 25.56 19.83 0.55
C LEU A 88 26.85 19.00 0.67
N PRO A 89 27.99 19.45 0.10
CA PRO A 89 29.26 18.71 0.15
C PRO A 89 29.94 18.85 1.52
N ILE A 90 29.17 18.78 2.60
CA ILE A 90 29.63 18.89 3.98
C ILE A 90 29.56 17.48 4.57
N PRO A 91 30.69 16.88 4.98
CA PRO A 91 30.74 15.49 5.45
C PRO A 91 29.83 15.15 6.64
N SER A 92 29.45 16.15 7.45
CA SER A 92 28.56 15.99 8.60
C SER A 92 27.07 16.10 8.25
N ILE A 93 26.72 16.45 7.01
CA ILE A 93 25.32 16.59 6.58
C ILE A 93 24.84 15.28 5.96
N ASP A 94 23.74 14.78 6.51
CA ASP A 94 23.01 13.64 5.96
C ASP A 94 22.35 14.06 4.63
N ASN A 95 22.92 13.60 3.52
CA ASN A 95 22.38 13.80 2.17
C ASN A 95 21.52 12.61 1.72
N SER A 96 21.12 11.73 2.63
CA SER A 96 20.28 10.59 2.27
C SER A 96 18.92 11.04 1.74
N VAL A 97 18.43 10.29 0.76
CA VAL A 97 17.13 10.50 0.14
C VAL A 97 16.24 9.29 0.36
N GLY A 98 14.94 9.53 0.42
CA GLY A 98 13.93 8.50 0.57
C GLY A 98 12.57 8.99 0.09
N LYS A 99 11.63 8.08 -0.12
CA LYS A 99 10.27 8.40 -0.55
C LYS A 99 9.27 7.53 0.21
N LEU A 100 8.24 8.18 0.75
CA LEU A 100 7.06 7.53 1.32
C LEU A 100 5.88 7.82 0.40
N SER A 101 5.21 6.78 -0.09
CA SER A 101 3.97 6.92 -0.85
C SER A 101 2.83 6.27 -0.07
N PHE A 102 1.73 6.97 0.10
CA PHE A 102 0.49 6.46 0.68
C PHE A 102 -0.56 6.31 -0.42
N LYS A 103 -1.27 5.19 -0.42
CA LYS A 103 -2.46 4.96 -1.24
C LYS A 103 -3.57 4.40 -0.36
N ALA A 104 -4.76 4.98 -0.48
CA ALA A 104 -5.98 4.41 0.06
C ALA A 104 -6.90 4.00 -1.10
N ALA A 105 -7.52 2.83 -0.96
CA ALA A 105 -8.46 2.29 -1.93
C ALA A 105 -9.53 1.43 -1.24
N ILE A 106 -10.65 1.22 -1.91
CA ILE A 106 -11.68 0.27 -1.50
C ILE A 106 -11.52 -0.99 -2.34
N LYS A 107 -11.59 -2.15 -1.69
CA LYS A 107 -11.69 -3.46 -2.34
C LYS A 107 -13.01 -4.12 -1.97
N GLN A 108 -13.49 -4.96 -2.88
CA GLN A 108 -14.69 -5.77 -2.69
C GLN A 108 -14.31 -7.21 -2.34
N LEU A 109 -15.04 -7.81 -1.42
CA LEU A 109 -14.91 -9.23 -1.10
C LEU A 109 -15.50 -10.10 -2.23
N PRO A 110 -14.99 -11.32 -2.47
CA PRO A 110 -15.57 -12.23 -3.45
C PRO A 110 -17.05 -12.51 -3.16
N ALA A 111 -17.92 -12.29 -4.15
CA ALA A 111 -19.38 -12.37 -3.97
C ALA A 111 -19.91 -13.79 -3.62
N ASN A 112 -19.14 -14.84 -3.92
CA ASN A 112 -19.58 -16.24 -3.82
C ASN A 112 -18.98 -16.99 -2.62
N GLU A 113 -18.26 -16.30 -1.74
CA GLU A 113 -17.66 -16.89 -0.54
C GLU A 113 -18.31 -16.30 0.71
N THR A 114 -18.72 -17.16 1.65
CA THR A 114 -19.08 -16.71 3.01
C THR A 114 -17.82 -16.26 3.71
N PHE A 115 -17.50 -14.98 3.55
CA PHE A 115 -16.34 -14.35 4.14
C PHE A 115 -16.77 -13.44 5.28
N ASP A 116 -16.23 -13.66 6.49
CA ASP A 116 -16.41 -12.70 7.57
C ASP A 116 -15.42 -11.55 7.39
N ALA A 117 -15.91 -10.43 6.83
CA ALA A 117 -15.12 -9.21 6.66
C ALA A 117 -14.47 -8.74 7.98
N TYR A 118 -15.11 -9.02 9.12
CA TYR A 118 -14.68 -8.55 10.43
C TYR A 118 -13.64 -9.46 11.10
N ASP A 119 -13.37 -10.64 10.55
CA ASP A 119 -12.23 -11.45 10.94
C ASP A 119 -10.96 -10.98 10.21
N LEU A 120 -10.15 -10.18 10.92
CA LEU A 120 -8.90 -9.63 10.38
C LEU A 120 -7.89 -10.72 10.01
N THR A 121 -7.94 -11.89 10.62
CA THR A 121 -7.04 -13.00 10.27
C THR A 121 -7.42 -13.53 8.89
N HIS A 122 -8.71 -13.80 8.68
CA HIS A 122 -9.21 -14.22 7.37
C HIS A 122 -8.96 -13.13 6.32
N LEU A 123 -9.23 -11.86 6.62
CA LEU A 123 -9.00 -10.76 5.69
C LEU A 123 -7.54 -10.67 5.22
N GLY A 124 -6.59 -10.87 6.12
CA GLY A 124 -5.17 -10.96 5.76
C GLY A 124 -4.87 -12.17 4.87
N GLN A 125 -5.40 -13.35 5.23
CA GLN A 125 -5.23 -14.58 4.46
C GLN A 125 -5.83 -14.48 3.05
N LEU A 126 -6.94 -13.77 2.88
CA LEU A 126 -7.52 -13.48 1.57
C LEU A 126 -6.56 -12.70 0.68
N GLU A 127 -5.93 -11.64 1.19
CA GLU A 127 -4.92 -10.89 0.41
C GLU A 127 -3.71 -11.74 0.03
N ALA A 128 -3.25 -12.60 0.95
CA ALA A 128 -2.20 -13.56 0.64
C ALA A 128 -2.61 -14.54 -0.46
N HIS A 129 -3.84 -15.06 -0.38
CA HIS A 129 -4.38 -15.98 -1.38
C HIS A 129 -4.56 -15.32 -2.75
N ILE A 130 -5.10 -14.11 -2.82
CA ILE A 130 -5.26 -13.34 -4.07
C ILE A 130 -3.89 -13.13 -4.72
N ARG A 131 -2.89 -12.74 -3.91
CA ARG A 131 -1.53 -12.54 -4.37
C ARG A 131 -0.93 -13.83 -4.94
N ASP A 132 -0.96 -14.90 -4.17
CA ASP A 132 -0.35 -16.16 -4.58
C ASP A 132 -1.05 -16.72 -5.82
N SER A 133 -2.38 -16.65 -5.87
CA SER A 133 -3.16 -17.08 -7.04
C SER A 133 -2.81 -16.29 -8.29
N HIS A 134 -2.54 -14.98 -8.18
CA HIS A 134 -2.14 -14.15 -9.32
C HIS A 134 -0.73 -14.51 -9.84
N PHE A 135 0.27 -14.57 -8.96
CA PHE A 135 1.66 -14.76 -9.38
C PHE A 135 2.01 -16.22 -9.72
N TRP A 136 1.24 -17.17 -9.21
CA TRP A 136 1.38 -18.62 -9.51
C TRP A 136 0.36 -19.16 -10.52
N ALA A 137 -0.52 -18.32 -11.06
CA ALA A 137 -1.38 -18.69 -12.17
C ALA A 137 -0.58 -19.13 -13.41
N GLU A 138 -1.30 -19.66 -14.40
CA GLU A 138 -0.73 -19.80 -15.74
C GLU A 138 -0.35 -18.41 -16.29
N PRO A 139 0.88 -18.24 -16.83
CA PRO A 139 1.29 -16.98 -17.42
C PRO A 139 0.39 -16.60 -18.59
N ASP A 140 -0.12 -15.37 -18.58
CA ASP A 140 -0.80 -14.80 -19.75
C ASP A 140 0.22 -14.46 -20.84
N GLU A 141 -0.17 -14.61 -22.11
CA GLU A 141 0.68 -14.36 -23.28
C GLU A 141 1.12 -12.89 -23.37
N LYS A 142 0.32 -11.96 -22.85
CA LYS A 142 0.59 -10.51 -22.89
C LYS A 142 1.34 -9.98 -21.68
N ASN A 143 1.28 -10.70 -20.55
CA ASN A 143 1.96 -10.37 -19.30
C ASN A 143 1.74 -8.93 -18.78
N GLU A 144 0.59 -8.30 -19.09
CA GLU A 144 0.34 -6.88 -18.82
C GLU A 144 0.33 -6.55 -17.31
N ASP A 145 -0.02 -7.52 -16.45
CA ASP A 145 -0.07 -7.39 -14.98
C ASP A 145 0.81 -8.39 -14.22
N LEU A 146 1.80 -9.00 -14.90
CA LEU A 146 2.71 -9.99 -14.28
C LEU A 146 2.02 -11.24 -13.72
N GLN A 147 0.85 -11.58 -14.26
CA GLN A 147 0.14 -12.82 -13.91
C GLN A 147 1.00 -14.04 -14.27
N GLY A 148 1.10 -14.99 -13.35
CA GLY A 148 1.90 -16.21 -13.53
C GLY A 148 3.42 -15.97 -13.56
N TYR A 149 3.91 -14.79 -13.18
CA TYR A 149 5.32 -14.47 -13.25
C TYR A 149 6.21 -15.42 -12.40
N ASN A 150 5.77 -15.84 -11.21
CA ASN A 150 6.52 -16.82 -10.42
C ASN A 150 6.52 -18.20 -11.10
N ALA A 151 5.40 -18.61 -11.71
CA ALA A 151 5.33 -19.84 -12.48
C ALA A 151 6.28 -19.80 -13.68
N GLU A 152 6.41 -18.65 -14.35
CA GLU A 152 7.38 -18.46 -15.44
C GLU A 152 8.84 -18.55 -14.95
N LEU A 153 9.18 -17.91 -13.83
CA LEU A 153 10.51 -18.02 -13.20
C LEU A 153 10.84 -19.46 -12.85
N GLN A 154 9.90 -20.19 -12.24
CA GLN A 154 10.04 -21.60 -11.92
C GLN A 154 10.32 -22.43 -13.19
N ARG A 155 9.53 -22.24 -14.25
CA ARG A 155 9.74 -22.92 -15.55
C ARG A 155 11.12 -22.63 -16.14
N LYS A 156 11.58 -21.37 -16.06
CA LYS A 156 12.92 -20.96 -16.53
C LYS A 156 14.02 -21.68 -15.75
N CYS A 157 13.91 -21.76 -14.43
CA CYS A 157 14.87 -22.48 -13.59
C CYS A 157 14.92 -23.98 -13.93
N ILE A 158 13.76 -24.64 -14.03
CA ILE A 158 13.65 -26.06 -14.38
C ILE A 158 14.24 -26.35 -15.77
N LYS A 159 13.96 -25.49 -16.76
CA LYS A 159 14.49 -25.64 -18.12
C LYS A 159 16.01 -25.46 -18.19
N ARG A 160 16.56 -24.53 -17.40
CA ARG A 160 18.00 -24.22 -17.37
C ARG A 160 18.80 -25.28 -16.61
N TYR A 161 18.23 -25.85 -15.56
CA TYR A 161 18.87 -26.83 -14.68
C TYR A 161 18.05 -28.12 -14.59
N PRO A 162 17.91 -28.88 -15.69
CA PRO A 162 17.26 -30.19 -15.63
C PRO A 162 18.00 -31.09 -14.64
N ARG A 163 17.28 -31.97 -13.93
CA ARG A 163 17.77 -32.80 -12.79
C ARG A 163 19.18 -33.39 -12.96
N ASN A 164 19.56 -33.78 -14.18
CA ASN A 164 20.85 -34.41 -14.48
C ASN A 164 22.03 -33.42 -14.65
N LYS A 165 21.78 -32.10 -14.53
CA LYS A 165 22.75 -30.99 -14.67
C LYS A 165 22.60 -29.93 -13.57
N CYS A 166 21.85 -30.23 -12.50
CA CYS A 166 21.66 -29.29 -11.39
C CYS A 166 22.97 -29.11 -10.63
N GLN A 167 23.49 -27.89 -10.60
CA GLN A 167 24.70 -27.53 -9.85
C GLN A 167 24.40 -27.13 -8.40
N PHE A 168 23.11 -27.05 -8.05
CA PHE A 168 22.63 -26.71 -6.71
C PHE A 168 22.31 -27.98 -5.93
N GLU A 169 22.45 -27.90 -4.60
CA GLU A 169 22.09 -28.98 -3.68
C GLU A 169 20.59 -29.32 -3.77
N SER A 170 19.74 -28.32 -4.02
CA SER A 170 18.31 -28.49 -4.33
C SER A 170 17.87 -27.48 -5.38
N LEU A 171 17.16 -27.97 -6.40
CA LEU A 171 16.56 -27.11 -7.42
C LEU A 171 15.41 -26.29 -6.82
N GLU A 172 14.69 -26.87 -5.86
CA GLU A 172 13.59 -26.25 -5.13
C GLU A 172 14.08 -25.04 -4.32
N ALA A 173 15.17 -25.20 -3.56
CA ALA A 173 15.79 -24.09 -2.83
C ALA A 173 16.27 -22.98 -3.77
N HIS A 174 16.85 -23.35 -4.92
CA HIS A 174 17.26 -22.35 -5.92
C HIS A 174 16.06 -21.61 -6.54
N ILE A 175 14.95 -22.29 -6.78
CA ILE A 175 13.70 -21.67 -7.24
C ILE A 175 13.17 -20.71 -6.17
N GLU A 176 13.15 -21.12 -4.91
CA GLU A 176 12.72 -20.27 -3.79
C GLU A 176 13.59 -19.01 -3.68
N ASP A 177 14.92 -19.15 -3.69
CA ASP A 177 15.86 -18.02 -3.71
C ASP A 177 15.62 -17.10 -4.91
N THR A 178 15.38 -17.69 -6.09
CA THR A 178 15.07 -16.94 -7.31
C THR A 178 13.79 -16.13 -7.15
N ILE A 179 12.74 -16.70 -6.55
CA ILE A 179 11.47 -16.01 -6.30
C ILE A 179 11.64 -14.93 -5.25
N ASN A 180 12.40 -15.18 -4.20
CA ASN A 180 12.69 -14.19 -3.15
C ASN A 180 13.47 -12.98 -3.68
N VAL A 181 14.35 -13.19 -4.66
CA VAL A 181 15.20 -12.13 -5.23
C VAL A 181 14.55 -11.43 -6.43
N HIS A 182 13.92 -12.19 -7.32
CA HIS A 182 13.44 -11.70 -8.62
C HIS A 182 11.93 -11.79 -8.80
N GLY A 183 11.23 -12.57 -7.98
CA GLY A 183 9.80 -12.83 -8.07
C GLY A 183 8.97 -12.04 -7.07
N TYR A 184 7.81 -12.61 -6.74
CA TYR A 184 6.84 -12.08 -5.80
C TYR A 184 6.57 -13.14 -4.73
N PRO A 185 7.34 -13.17 -3.63
CA PRO A 185 7.16 -14.20 -2.61
C PRO A 185 5.77 -14.08 -1.95
N SER A 186 5.32 -15.21 -1.41
CA SER A 186 4.13 -15.27 -0.56
C SER A 186 4.30 -14.36 0.64
N VAL A 187 3.20 -13.77 1.07
CA VAL A 187 3.17 -12.87 2.23
C VAL A 187 2.62 -13.62 3.43
N ASN A 188 3.09 -13.24 4.62
CA ASN A 188 2.61 -13.77 5.89
C ASN A 188 1.84 -12.67 6.62
N PRO A 189 0.49 -12.66 6.54
CA PRO A 189 -0.33 -11.67 7.21
C PRO A 189 -0.36 -11.89 8.71
N GLU A 190 -0.51 -10.79 9.45
CA GLU A 190 -0.71 -10.77 10.89
C GLU A 190 -1.77 -9.73 11.27
N VAL A 191 -2.26 -9.79 12.51
CA VAL A 191 -3.10 -8.71 13.05
C VAL A 191 -2.21 -7.71 13.77
N LYS A 192 -2.17 -6.47 13.28
CA LYS A 192 -1.37 -5.40 13.87
C LYS A 192 -2.26 -4.35 14.51
N GLU A 193 -1.92 -3.93 15.73
CA GLU A 193 -2.63 -2.87 16.45
C GLU A 193 -1.85 -1.55 16.38
N ILE A 194 -2.53 -0.47 16.02
CA ILE A 194 -1.98 0.90 15.99
C ILE A 194 -3.04 1.83 16.59
N ALA A 195 -2.66 2.53 17.66
CA ALA A 195 -3.53 3.47 18.37
C ALA A 195 -4.92 2.90 18.73
N GLY A 196 -4.95 1.65 19.22
CA GLY A 196 -6.19 0.96 19.61
C GLY A 196 -7.04 0.45 18.45
N ARG A 197 -6.60 0.62 17.20
CA ARG A 197 -7.24 0.04 16.01
C ARG A 197 -6.44 -1.16 15.53
N ARG A 198 -7.15 -2.27 15.26
CA ARG A 198 -6.57 -3.51 14.73
C ARG A 198 -6.74 -3.56 13.23
N PHE A 199 -5.70 -3.99 12.53
CA PHE A 199 -5.65 -4.12 11.08
C PHE A 199 -5.19 -5.53 10.71
N ALA A 200 -5.71 -6.06 9.61
CA ALA A 200 -5.00 -7.11 8.90
C ALA A 200 -3.78 -6.46 8.24
N PHE A 201 -2.59 -6.94 8.53
CA PHE A 201 -1.34 -6.30 8.13
C PHE A 201 -0.43 -7.31 7.44
N TYR A 202 0.21 -6.88 6.37
CA TYR A 202 1.23 -7.67 5.71
C TYR A 202 2.23 -6.77 4.97
N VAL A 203 3.35 -7.36 4.60
CA VAL A 203 4.43 -6.66 3.89
C VAL A 203 4.62 -7.29 2.52
N GLU A 204 4.53 -6.48 1.48
CA GLU A 204 4.94 -6.82 0.12
C GLU A 204 6.29 -6.15 -0.20
N GLY A 205 7.10 -6.73 -1.07
CA GLY A 205 8.33 -6.07 -1.51
C GLY A 205 9.22 -6.98 -2.34
N GLN A 206 10.05 -6.34 -3.16
CA GLN A 206 11.13 -7.00 -3.91
C GLN A 206 12.46 -6.51 -3.34
N GLY A 207 13.19 -7.39 -2.65
CA GLY A 207 14.49 -7.06 -2.08
C GLY A 207 14.46 -6.00 -0.97
N ARG A 208 15.61 -5.36 -0.72
CA ARG A 208 15.85 -4.48 0.44
C ARG A 208 15.46 -3.00 0.22
N SER A 209 15.13 -2.61 -1.00
CA SER A 209 15.03 -1.18 -1.39
C SER A 209 13.62 -0.63 -1.35
N GLN A 210 12.63 -1.45 -1.70
CA GLN A 210 11.22 -1.07 -1.79
C GLN A 210 10.33 -2.03 -1.02
N ILE A 211 9.69 -1.49 0.02
CA ILE A 211 8.81 -2.26 0.90
C ILE A 211 7.45 -1.59 0.92
N ASP A 212 6.43 -2.34 0.56
CA ASP A 212 5.03 -1.96 0.69
C ASP A 212 4.49 -2.55 2.00
N ARG A 213 4.05 -1.68 2.90
CA ARG A 213 3.40 -2.02 4.17
C ARG A 213 1.90 -1.82 3.98
N VAL A 214 1.14 -2.91 4.05
CA VAL A 214 -0.30 -2.90 3.72
C VAL A 214 -1.14 -3.14 4.95
N TYR A 215 -2.18 -2.33 5.12
CA TYR A 215 -3.15 -2.41 6.19
C TYR A 215 -4.55 -2.52 5.60
N CYS A 216 -5.27 -3.58 5.95
CA CYS A 216 -6.65 -3.81 5.55
C CYS A 216 -7.58 -3.66 6.76
N LEU A 217 -8.72 -3.02 6.54
CA LEU A 217 -9.71 -2.76 7.58
C LEU A 217 -11.12 -2.92 6.99
N PRO A 218 -12.00 -3.75 7.58
CA PRO A 218 -13.37 -3.87 7.13
C PRO A 218 -14.14 -2.58 7.33
N ILE A 219 -14.94 -2.22 6.33
CA ILE A 219 -15.82 -1.04 6.36
C ILE A 219 -17.28 -1.46 6.10
N HIS A 220 -17.51 -2.55 5.40
CA HIS A 220 -18.83 -3.13 5.14
C HIS A 220 -18.70 -4.65 5.04
N LYS A 221 -19.82 -5.38 5.11
CA LYS A 221 -19.85 -6.84 4.91
C LYS A 221 -19.28 -7.31 3.56
N GLU A 222 -19.19 -6.41 2.58
CA GLU A 222 -18.75 -6.70 1.21
C GLU A 222 -17.52 -5.88 0.80
N TYR A 223 -17.09 -4.92 1.62
CA TYR A 223 -16.03 -3.99 1.26
C TYR A 223 -15.07 -3.77 2.41
N TYR A 224 -13.80 -3.58 2.05
CA TYR A 224 -12.76 -3.24 3.00
C TYR A 224 -11.84 -2.15 2.45
N LEU A 225 -11.30 -1.37 3.37
CA LEU A 225 -10.30 -0.36 3.10
C LEU A 225 -8.94 -1.05 2.95
N TRP A 226 -8.23 -0.72 1.87
CA TRP A 226 -6.87 -1.17 1.59
C TRP A 226 -5.94 0.05 1.60
N LEU A 227 -5.05 0.10 2.59
CA LEU A 227 -4.09 1.18 2.80
C LEU A 227 -2.68 0.68 2.54
N ARG A 228 -1.98 1.24 1.56
CA ARG A 228 -0.61 0.87 1.22
C ARG A 228 0.34 2.02 1.48
N PHE A 229 1.40 1.74 2.25
CA PHE A 229 2.55 2.60 2.43
C PHE A 229 3.76 2.01 1.71
N ARG A 230 4.19 2.64 0.61
CA ARG A 230 5.42 2.30 -0.10
C ARG A 230 6.59 3.08 0.48
N HIS A 231 7.55 2.36 1.04
CA HIS A 231 8.82 2.88 1.53
C HIS A 231 9.91 2.58 0.50
N ASP A 232 10.37 3.62 -0.18
CA ASP A 232 11.50 3.58 -1.11
C ASP A 232 12.68 4.30 -0.44
N LEU A 233 13.44 3.53 0.34
CA LEU A 233 14.36 4.03 1.38
C LEU A 233 15.75 3.36 1.31
N GLU A 234 16.14 2.89 0.13
CA GLU A 234 17.41 2.18 -0.08
C GLU A 234 18.61 3.01 0.36
N THR A 235 18.68 4.25 -0.12
CA THR A 235 19.75 5.21 0.21
C THR A 235 19.49 6.02 1.48
N ALA A 236 18.36 5.77 2.15
CA ALA A 236 17.92 6.53 3.32
C ALA A 236 18.80 6.24 4.55
N SER A 237 19.11 7.26 5.34
CA SER A 237 19.73 7.05 6.65
C SER A 237 18.75 6.39 7.63
N GLY A 238 19.26 5.85 8.74
CA GLY A 238 18.40 5.31 9.81
C GLY A 238 17.39 6.34 10.35
N LYS A 239 17.75 7.63 10.36
CA LYS A 239 16.86 8.71 10.79
C LYS A 239 15.70 8.91 9.82
N VAL A 240 15.97 8.91 8.52
CA VAL A 240 14.93 9.02 7.49
C VAL A 240 13.99 7.81 7.56
N ARG A 241 14.53 6.60 7.72
CA ARG A 241 13.73 5.39 7.89
C ARG A 241 12.81 5.46 9.11
N GLN A 242 13.33 5.89 10.26
CA GLN A 242 12.51 6.07 11.46
C GLN A 242 11.43 7.14 11.26
N ALA A 243 11.76 8.26 10.62
CA ALA A 243 10.79 9.32 10.34
C ALA A 243 9.66 8.86 9.40
N ALA A 244 9.95 7.97 8.44
CA ALA A 244 8.93 7.39 7.57
C ALA A 244 7.97 6.47 8.33
N LEU A 245 8.50 5.64 9.23
CA LEU A 245 7.68 4.77 10.08
C LEU A 245 6.79 5.58 11.04
N VAL A 246 7.34 6.64 11.66
CA VAL A 246 6.57 7.54 12.54
C VAL A 246 5.44 8.24 11.77
N ALA A 247 5.70 8.65 10.53
CA ALA A 247 4.67 9.28 9.70
C ALA A 247 3.57 8.30 9.28
N GLU A 248 3.93 7.07 8.91
CA GLU A 248 2.96 5.98 8.65
C GLU A 248 2.05 5.75 9.86
N GLU A 249 2.64 5.55 11.05
CA GLU A 249 1.89 5.30 12.27
C GLU A 249 0.96 6.46 12.63
N ARG A 250 1.42 7.70 12.41
CA ARG A 250 0.63 8.90 12.65
C ARG A 250 -0.56 9.03 11.68
N ILE A 251 -0.38 8.71 10.40
CA ILE A 251 -1.49 8.71 9.43
C ILE A 251 -2.54 7.66 9.84
N LEU A 252 -2.10 6.48 10.27
CA LEU A 252 -2.99 5.41 10.70
C LEU A 252 -3.72 5.73 12.01
N SER A 253 -3.07 6.43 12.94
CA SER A 253 -3.66 6.82 14.22
C SER A 253 -4.64 7.99 14.12
N GLU A 254 -4.38 8.95 13.23
CA GLU A 254 -5.26 10.11 12.99
C GLU A 254 -6.45 9.79 12.05
N MET A 255 -6.47 8.61 11.42
CA MET A 255 -7.62 8.15 10.64
C MET A 255 -8.82 7.86 11.57
N SER A 256 -10.03 8.18 11.10
CA SER A 256 -11.29 7.78 11.74
C SER A 256 -12.23 7.13 10.73
N ILE A 257 -13.05 6.20 11.23
CA ILE A 257 -14.20 5.64 10.51
C ILE A 257 -15.36 5.68 11.49
N GLY A 258 -16.47 6.28 11.08
CA GLY A 258 -17.68 6.41 11.89
C GLY A 258 -18.93 6.33 11.04
N GLU A 259 -20.09 6.31 11.69
CA GLU A 259 -21.38 6.33 11.01
C GLU A 259 -21.60 7.68 10.30
N LEU A 260 -22.25 7.62 9.13
CA LEU A 260 -22.73 8.80 8.42
C LEU A 260 -23.90 9.41 9.19
N LEU A 261 -23.71 10.63 9.70
CA LEU A 261 -24.73 11.32 10.48
C LEU A 261 -25.91 11.76 9.59
N PRO A 262 -27.15 11.83 10.14
CA PRO A 262 -28.33 12.26 9.37
C PRO A 262 -28.14 13.61 8.66
N GLU A 263 -27.53 14.58 9.33
CA GLU A 263 -27.25 15.92 8.78
C GLU A 263 -26.29 15.87 7.57
N GLN A 264 -25.41 14.87 7.53
CA GLN A 264 -24.53 14.65 6.38
C GLN A 264 -25.28 14.00 5.23
N ARG A 265 -26.33 13.19 5.49
CA ARG A 265 -27.16 12.58 4.44
C ARG A 265 -27.97 13.64 3.69
N ASP A 266 -28.58 14.58 4.41
CA ASP A 266 -29.43 15.63 3.82
C ASP A 266 -28.67 16.54 2.84
N VAL A 267 -27.36 16.75 3.05
CA VAL A 267 -26.50 17.53 2.16
C VAL A 267 -26.10 16.76 0.89
N LEU A 268 -26.14 15.42 0.95
CA LEU A 268 -25.75 14.55 -0.17
C LEU A 268 -26.96 14.18 -1.05
N GLU A 269 -28.17 14.25 -0.51
CA GLU A 269 -29.44 13.96 -1.21
C GLU A 269 -30.11 15.21 -1.83
N GLY A 270 -29.65 16.42 -1.49
CA GLY A 270 -30.14 17.70 -2.04
C GLY A 270 -29.32 18.24 -3.20
#